data_AF-A0A510X4D4-F1
#
_entry.id   AF-A0A510X4D4-F1
#
_cell.length_a   1.000
_cell.length_b   1.000
_cell.length_c   1.000
_cell.angle_alpha   90.00
_cell.angle_beta   90.00
_cell.angle_gamma   90.00
#
_symmetry.space_group_name_H-M   'P 1'
#
loop_
_entity.id
_entity.type
_entity.pdbx_description
1 polymer ?
#
loop_
_entity_poly.entity_id
_entity_poly.type
_entity_poly.pdbx_seq_one_letter_code
_entity_poly.pdbx_strand_id
1 'polypeptide(L)' 'MGLFSPGTCRVPLTAGQVDMEHNGGITDEDVAEGYILSCCSKPLGDVVVDY' A
#
# COMPACT_ATOMS: atom_id res chain seq x y z
N MET A 1 9.39 -15.04 15.99
CA MET A 1 8.03 -14.89 15.44
C MET A 1 7.92 -13.46 14.92
N GLY A 2 8.14 -13.26 13.61
CA GLY A 2 8.02 -11.94 13.00
C GLY A 2 6.55 -11.56 12.91
N LEU A 3 6.19 -10.45 13.54
CA LEU A 3 4.87 -9.81 13.48
C LEU A 3 4.67 -9.18 12.10
N PHE A 4 4.33 -9.98 11.09
CA PHE A 4 3.84 -9.45 9.82
C PHE A 4 2.42 -9.95 9.62
N SER A 5 1.47 -9.21 10.17
CA SER A 5 0.06 -9.41 9.88
C SER A 5 -0.22 -8.78 8.51
N PRO A 6 -0.83 -9.50 7.55
CA PRO A 6 -1.17 -8.93 6.25
C PRO A 6 -2.14 -7.76 6.45
N GLY A 7 -1.71 -6.54 6.11
CA GLY A 7 -2.55 -5.33 6.17
C GLY A 7 -2.17 -4.29 7.23
N THR A 8 -1.20 -4.54 8.12
CA THR A 8 -0.75 -3.49 9.08
C THR A 8 0.06 -2.38 8.42
N CYS A 9 0.60 -2.65 7.24
CA CYS A 9 1.34 -1.69 6.41
C CYS A 9 0.44 -0.91 5.44
N ARG A 10 -0.89 -0.95 5.60
CA ARG A 10 -1.82 -0.19 4.74
C ARG A 10 -1.75 1.29 5.06
N VAL A 11 -1.51 2.11 4.05
CA VAL A 11 -1.47 3.58 4.13
C VAL A 11 -2.21 4.18 2.93
N PRO A 12 -2.91 5.31 3.09
CA PRO A 12 -3.53 6.03 1.99
C PRO A 12 -2.47 6.75 1.14
N LEU A 13 -2.58 6.64 -0.18
CA LEU A 13 -1.76 7.37 -1.15
C LEU A 13 -2.47 8.67 -1.52
N THR A 14 -1.91 9.80 -1.09
CA THR A 14 -2.48 11.13 -1.35
C THR A 14 -2.00 11.74 -2.66
N ALA A 15 -0.80 11.36 -3.13
CA ALA A 15 -0.31 11.75 -4.45
C ALA A 15 0.73 10.77 -5.00
N GLY A 16 0.86 10.74 -6.33
CA GLY A 16 1.83 9.90 -7.03
C GLY A 16 1.27 8.53 -7.43
N GLN A 17 2.16 7.64 -7.85
CA GLN A 17 1.82 6.28 -8.28
C GLN A 17 2.84 5.28 -7.74
N VAL A 18 2.32 4.14 -7.29
CA VAL A 18 3.13 3.00 -6.87
C VAL A 18 2.76 1.78 -7.71
N ASP A 19 3.75 0.97 -8.02
CA ASP A 19 3.55 -0.39 -8.49
C ASP A 19 3.52 -1.32 -7.28
N MET A 20 2.50 -2.15 -7.18
CA MET A 20 2.25 -2.97 -6.00
C MET A 20 1.91 -4.40 -6.43
N GLU A 21 2.76 -5.35 -6.03
CA GLU A 21 2.52 -6.78 -6.20
C GLU A 21 2.13 -7.38 -4.85
N HIS A 22 0.83 -7.48 -4.58
CA HIS A 22 0.30 -8.05 -3.34
C HIS A 22 -0.40 -9.39 -3.59
N ASN A 23 -0.20 -10.34 -2.66
CA ASN A 23 -0.89 -11.64 -2.68
C ASN A 23 -1.84 -11.81 -1.47
N GLY A 24 -2.25 -10.69 -0.86
CA GLY A 24 -3.14 -10.61 0.31
C GLY A 24 -2.89 -9.33 1.15
N GLY A 25 -3.82 -9.00 2.07
CA GLY A 25 -3.68 -7.88 3.02
C GLY A 25 -4.29 -6.54 2.60
N ILE A 26 -4.74 -6.42 1.35
CA ILE A 26 -5.49 -5.29 0.81
C ILE A 26 -6.53 -5.81 -0.20
N THR A 27 -7.71 -5.22 -0.24
CA THR A 27 -8.77 -5.57 -1.20
C THR A 27 -8.72 -4.64 -2.40
N ASP A 28 -9.32 -5.05 -3.51
CA ASP A 28 -9.42 -4.21 -4.71
C ASP A 28 -10.18 -2.90 -4.42
N GLU A 29 -11.12 -2.91 -3.47
CA GLU A 29 -11.84 -1.72 -3.01
C GLU A 29 -10.91 -0.76 -2.28
N ASP A 30 -10.08 -1.25 -1.35
CA ASP A 30 -9.06 -0.42 -0.69
C ASP A 30 -8.10 0.19 -1.72
N VAL A 31 -7.66 -0.58 -2.72
CA VAL A 31 -6.80 -0.07 -3.79
C VAL A 31 -7.53 0.99 -4.63
N ALA A 32 -8.81 0.77 -4.94
CA ALA A 32 -9.63 1.73 -5.67
C ALA A 32 -9.88 3.03 -4.88
N GLU A 33 -9.98 2.93 -3.54
CA GLU A 33 -10.05 4.07 -2.62
C GLU A 33 -8.69 4.78 -2.46
N GLY A 34 -7.63 4.26 -3.08
CA GLY A 34 -6.28 4.84 -3.07
C GLY A 34 -5.40 4.38 -1.90
N TYR A 35 -5.75 3.29 -1.22
CA TYR A 35 -4.89 2.68 -0.22
C TYR A 35 -3.85 1.75 -0.85
N ILE A 36 -2.68 1.70 -0.24
CA ILE A 36 -1.55 0.88 -0.68
C ILE A 36 -0.88 0.20 0.51
N LEU A 37 -0.14 -0.88 0.26
CA LEU A 37 0.69 -1.54 1.28
C LEU A 37 2.12 -1.03 1.19
N SER A 38 2.55 -0.20 2.15
CA SER A 38 3.91 0.38 2.20
C SER A 38 5.03 -0.67 2.25
N CYS A 39 4.74 -1.85 2.78
CA CYS A 39 5.67 -2.97 2.88
C CYS A 39 5.97 -3.65 1.53
N CYS A 40 5.08 -3.53 0.54
CA CYS A 40 5.16 -4.23 -0.74
C CYS A 40 4.97 -3.30 -1.96
N SER A 41 4.90 -1.99 -1.76
CA SER A 41 4.73 -1.01 -2.84
C SER A 41 6.08 -0.43 -3.28
N LYS A 42 6.25 -0.28 -4.60
CA LYS A 42 7.39 0.37 -5.23
C LYS A 42 6.95 1.70 -5.84
N PRO A 43 7.46 2.84 -5.37
CA PRO A 43 7.14 4.12 -5.98
C PRO A 43 7.68 4.18 -7.40
N LEU A 44 6.82 4.53 -8.36
CA LEU A 44 7.20 4.77 -9.75
C LEU A 44 7.72 6.20 -9.97
N GLY A 45 7.62 7.05 -8.95
CA GLY A 45 8.05 8.44 -8.93
C GLY A 45 7.85 9.06 -7.56
N ASP A 46 7.64 10.37 -7.51
CA ASP A 46 7.34 11.07 -6.25
C ASP A 46 5.94 10.66 -5.75
N VAL A 47 5.91 10.13 -4.54
CA VAL A 47 4.69 9.68 -3.87
C VAL A 47 4.54 10.37 -2.53
N VAL A 48 3.29 10.67 -2.17
CA VAL A 48 2.91 11.22 -0.88
C VAL A 48 1.90 10.27 -0.26
N VAL A 49 2.17 9.87 0.98
CA VAL A 49 1.31 8.98 1.78
C VAL A 49 1.01 9.65 3.10
N ASP A 50 -0.19 9.44 3.63
CA ASP A 50 -0.61 9.92 4.95
C ASP A 50 -0.42 8.82 6.02
N TYR A 51 -0.17 9.18 7.29
CA TYR A 51 0.19 8.24 8.37
C TYR A 51 -0.69 8.36 9.62
#